data_AF-A0A0P6RR12-F1
#
_entry.id   AF-A0A0P6RR12-F1
#
_cell.length_a   1.000
_cell.length_b   1.000
_cell.length_c   1.000
_cell.angle_alpha   90.00
_cell.angle_beta   90.00
_cell.angle_gamma   90.00
#
_symmetry.space_group_name_H-M   'P 1'
#
loop_
_entity.id
_entity.type
_entity.pdbx_description
1 polymer ?
#
loop_
_entity_poly.entity_id
_entity_poly.type
_entity_poly.pdbx_seq_one_letter_code
_entity_poly.pdbx_strand_id
1 'polypeptide(L)'
;MPVQFANPKERAFQALLAKDKVRLRNPQTGELLHLSGQGTTTDVTWSWLGYHHQAETLRSRAAIRGEDWPFVPVHRNLLDPVREAEE
;
A
#
# COMPACT_ATOMS: atom_id res chain seq x y z
N MET A 1 -10.17 -26.57 5.50
CA MET A 1 -9.84 -26.15 6.89
C MET A 1 -10.21 -24.67 7.03
N PRO A 2 -11.28 -24.29 7.73
CA PRO A 2 -11.55 -22.87 7.98
C PRO A 2 -10.58 -22.38 9.07
N VAL A 3 -9.81 -21.35 8.76
CA VAL A 3 -8.91 -20.70 9.73
C VAL A 3 -9.81 -19.96 10.71
N GLN A 4 -10.07 -20.55 11.89
CA GLN A 4 -10.76 -19.88 12.98
C GLN A 4 -9.79 -18.85 13.57
N PHE A 5 -10.01 -17.56 13.29
CA PHE A 5 -9.32 -16.49 13.98
C PHE A 5 -9.77 -16.50 15.44
N ALA A 6 -8.86 -16.85 16.35
CA ALA A 6 -9.15 -17.20 17.74
C ALA A 6 -9.66 -16.02 18.60
N ASN A 7 -9.67 -14.77 18.11
CA ASN A 7 -10.07 -13.63 18.93
C ASN A 7 -10.64 -12.44 18.13
N PRO A 8 -11.87 -11.97 18.41
CA PRO A 8 -12.45 -10.77 17.79
C PRO A 8 -11.57 -9.52 17.93
N LYS A 9 -10.81 -9.42 19.03
CA LYS A 9 -9.89 -8.30 19.28
C LYS A 9 -8.71 -8.28 18.30
N GLU A 10 -8.17 -9.46 17.96
CA GLU A 10 -7.10 -9.57 16.96
C GLU A 10 -7.61 -9.19 15.57
N ARG A 11 -8.84 -9.55 15.24
CA ARG A 11 -9.48 -9.14 13.98
C ARG A 11 -9.67 -7.63 13.92
N ALA A 12 -10.15 -7.00 14.99
CA ALA A 12 -10.29 -5.54 15.06
C ALA A 12 -8.93 -4.83 14.96
N PHE A 13 -7.90 -5.36 15.62
CA PHE A 13 -6.54 -4.81 15.56
C PHE A 13 -5.93 -4.97 14.16
N GLN A 14 -6.09 -6.13 13.52
CA GLN A 14 -5.65 -6.34 12.13
C GLN A 14 -6.43 -5.45 11.15
N ALA A 15 -7.73 -5.22 11.38
CA ALA A 15 -8.54 -4.33 10.55
C ALA A 15 -8.10 -2.86 10.70
N LEU A 16 -7.78 -2.43 11.91
CA LEU A 16 -7.21 -1.11 12.19
C LEU A 16 -5.84 -0.95 11.52
N LEU A 17 -4.93 -1.90 11.71
CA LEU A 17 -3.62 -1.87 11.06
C LEU A 17 -3.72 -1.93 9.52
N ALA A 18 -4.66 -2.71 9.00
CA ALA A 18 -4.92 -2.74 7.57
C ALA A 18 -5.41 -1.38 7.06
N LYS A 19 -6.14 -0.61 7.88
CA LYS A 19 -6.60 0.74 7.56
C LYS A 19 -5.42 1.68 7.37
N ASP A 20 -4.38 1.60 8.20
CA ASP A 20 -3.17 2.44 8.13
C ASP A 20 -2.18 2.07 7.00
N LYS A 21 -2.56 1.17 6.09
CA LYS A 21 -1.73 0.87 4.93
C LYS A 21 -1.83 1.96 3.86
N VAL A 22 -0.69 2.25 3.25
CA VAL A 22 -0.53 3.22 2.18
C VAL A 22 -0.05 2.56 0.90
N ARG A 23 -0.41 3.18 -0.21
CA ARG A 23 0.17 2.94 -1.53
C ARG A 23 1.16 4.06 -1.84
N LEU A 24 2.08 3.82 -2.76
CA LEU A 24 3.09 4.79 -3.15
C LEU A 24 2.75 5.34 -4.53
N ARG A 25 2.41 6.63 -4.63
CA ARG A 25 1.96 7.28 -5.86
C ARG A 25 2.97 8.32 -6.33
N ASN A 26 3.29 8.33 -7.60
CA ASN A 26 4.00 9.44 -8.21
C ASN A 26 3.01 10.58 -8.47
N PRO A 27 3.16 11.77 -7.85
CA PRO A 27 2.22 12.87 -8.02
C PRO A 27 2.32 13.53 -9.41
N GLN A 28 3.43 13.36 -10.12
CA GLN A 28 3.63 13.93 -11.46
C GLN A 28 2.92 13.11 -12.54
N THR A 29 3.04 11.78 -12.48
CA THR A 29 2.45 10.88 -13.48
C THR A 29 1.11 10.29 -13.05
N GLY A 30 0.82 10.33 -11.74
CA GLY A 30 -0.36 9.70 -11.15
C GLY A 30 -0.22 8.20 -10.94
N GLU A 31 0.84 7.56 -11.46
CA GLU A 31 1.07 6.12 -11.37
C GLU A 31 1.48 5.66 -9.97
N LEU A 32 1.31 4.38 -9.69
CA LEU A 32 1.64 3.74 -8.42
C LEU A 32 2.93 2.93 -8.54
N LEU A 33 3.67 2.79 -7.45
CA LEU A 33 4.78 1.84 -7.37
C LEU A 33 4.23 0.42 -7.56
N HIS A 34 4.83 -0.35 -8.46
CA HIS A 34 4.46 -1.75 -8.63
C HIS A 34 4.86 -2.59 -7.41
N LEU A 35 4.11 -3.65 -7.10
CA LEU A 35 4.32 -4.49 -5.90
C LEU A 35 5.69 -5.18 -5.82
N SER A 36 6.39 -5.32 -6.96
CA SER A 36 7.79 -5.78 -6.98
C SER A 36 8.76 -4.80 -6.31
N GLY A 37 8.33 -3.57 -6.05
CA GLY A 37 9.18 -2.48 -5.57
C GLY A 37 10.02 -1.84 -6.68
N GLN A 38 9.77 -2.18 -7.94
CA GLN A 38 10.45 -1.62 -9.11
C GLN A 38 9.44 -1.33 -10.21
N GLY A 39 9.61 -0.20 -10.91
CA GLY A 39 8.70 0.25 -11.95
C GLY A 39 7.37 0.78 -11.42
N THR A 40 6.52 1.23 -12.34
CA THR A 40 5.21 1.80 -12.04
C THR A 40 4.08 0.96 -12.61
N THR A 41 2.89 1.15 -12.07
CA THR A 41 1.64 0.55 -12.55
C THR A 41 0.50 1.53 -12.38
N THR A 42 -0.49 1.47 -13.27
CA THR A 42 -1.77 2.17 -13.14
C THR A 42 -2.82 1.32 -12.41
N ASP A 43 -2.61 0.01 -12.33
CA ASP A 43 -3.52 -0.92 -11.68
C ASP A 43 -3.26 -0.99 -10.17
N VAL A 44 -4.29 -0.61 -9.41
CA VAL A 44 -4.30 -0.61 -7.94
C VAL A 44 -4.05 -2.02 -7.38
N THR A 45 -4.52 -3.07 -8.07
CA THR A 45 -4.31 -4.48 -7.71
C THR A 45 -2.83 -4.85 -7.65
N TRP A 46 -2.06 -4.35 -8.62
CA TRP A 46 -0.65 -4.65 -8.76
C TRP A 46 0.27 -3.62 -8.08
N SER A 47 -0.31 -2.67 -7.36
CA SER A 47 0.46 -1.63 -6.68
C SER A 47 0.91 -2.06 -5.28
N TRP A 48 2.09 -1.59 -4.90
CA TRP A 48 2.66 -1.80 -3.58
C TRP A 48 1.72 -1.29 -2.49
N LEU A 49 1.52 -2.10 -1.45
CA LEU A 49 0.68 -1.79 -0.30
C LEU A 49 1.39 -2.20 0.98
N GLY A 50 1.73 -1.23 1.82
CA GLY A 50 2.45 -1.46 3.06
C GLY A 50 2.26 -0.33 4.05
N TYR A 51 3.09 -0.32 5.09
CA TYR A 51 3.02 0.72 6.12
C TYR A 51 3.96 1.90 5.80
N HIS A 52 3.70 3.07 6.40
CA HIS A 52 4.55 4.25 6.26
C HIS A 52 6.04 3.98 6.55
N HIS A 53 6.35 3.21 7.60
CA HIS A 53 7.75 2.89 7.93
C HIS A 53 8.43 1.99 6.87
N GLN A 54 7.66 1.12 6.21
CA GLN A 54 8.16 0.30 5.10
C GLN A 54 8.41 1.14 3.85
N ALA A 55 7.52 2.10 3.57
CA ALA A 55 7.71 3.08 2.51
C ALA A 55 8.99 3.90 2.72
N GLU A 56 9.25 4.38 3.95
CA GLU A 56 10.47 5.12 4.26
C GLU A 56 11.74 4.25 4.10
N THR A 57 11.63 2.96 4.41
CA THR A 57 12.72 2.00 4.16
C THR A 57 13.02 1.85 2.66
N LEU A 58 11.99 1.80 1.81
CA LEU A 58 12.16 1.76 0.36
C LEU A 58 12.81 3.04 -0.18
N ARG A 59 12.33 4.20 0.29
CA ARG A 59 12.93 5.51 -0.04
C ARG A 59 14.40 5.58 0.35
N SER A 60 14.73 5.14 1.55
CA SER A 60 16.12 5.10 2.03
C SER A 60 17.00 4.21 1.15
N ARG A 61 16.49 3.06 0.71
CA ARG A 61 17.21 2.16 -0.20
C ARG A 61 17.42 2.77 -1.59
N ALA A 62 16.42 3.45 -2.14
CA ALA A 62 16.55 4.16 -3.41
C ALA A 62 17.61 5.26 -3.32
N ALA A 63 17.59 6.04 -2.22
CA ALA A 63 18.59 7.07 -1.96
C ALA A 63 20.01 6.49 -1.86
N ILE A 64 20.20 5.34 -1.18
CA ILE A 64 21.50 4.64 -1.11
C ILE A 64 21.99 4.19 -2.50
N ARG A 65 21.07 3.83 -3.40
CA ARG A 65 21.39 3.45 -4.79
C ARG A 65 21.59 4.64 -5.73
N GLY A 66 21.33 5.86 -5.27
CA GLY A 66 21.33 7.06 -6.11
C GLY A 66 20.16 7.09 -7.11
N GLU A 67 19.10 6.32 -6.85
CA GLU A 67 17.88 6.30 -7.66
C GLU A 67 16.97 7.46 -7.25
N ASP A 68 16.31 8.09 -8.23
CA ASP A 68 15.28 9.07 -7.95
C ASP A 68 14.06 8.40 -7.29
N TRP A 69 13.45 9.09 -6.32
CA TRP A 69 12.29 8.60 -5.58
C TRP A 69 11.12 9.58 -5.69
N PRO A 70 10.30 9.48 -6.75
CA PRO A 70 9.20 10.41 -6.99
C PRO A 70 7.92 10.05 -6.22
N PHE A 71 7.92 9.01 -5.38
CA PHE A 71 6.70 8.48 -4.78
C PHE A 71 6.35 9.14 -3.44
N VAL A 72 5.06 9.46 -3.28
CA VAL A 72 4.45 9.90 -2.03
C VAL A 72 3.49 8.85 -1.47
N PRO A 73 3.44 8.65 -0.14
CA PRO A 73 2.49 7.73 0.46
C PRO A 73 1.06 8.31 0.38
N VAL A 74 0.12 7.50 -0.10
CA VAL A 74 -1.30 7.82 -0.19
C VAL A 74 -2.10 6.74 0.52
N HIS A 75 -3.04 7.14 1.35
CA HIS A 75 -3.89 6.21 2.10
C HIS A 75 -4.68 5.32 1.13
N ARG A 76 -4.73 4.00 1.40
CA ARG A 76 -5.33 3.03 0.46
C ARG A 76 -6.77 3.37 0.05
N ASN A 77 -7.57 3.89 1.00
CA ASN A 77 -8.97 4.24 0.79
C ASN A 77 -9.20 5.38 -0.23
N LEU A 78 -8.16 6.14 -0.59
CA LEU A 78 -8.27 7.18 -1.61
C LEU A 78 -8.15 6.64 -3.04
N LEU A 79 -7.71 5.38 -3.19
CA LEU A 79 -7.36 4.78 -4.49
C LEU A 79 -8.07 3.45 -4.73
N ASP A 80 -8.45 2.73 -3.68
CA ASP A 80 -9.29 1.55 -3.83
C ASP A 80 -10.67 2.02 -4.30
N PRO A 81 -11.21 1.48 -5.41
CA PRO A 81 -12.60 1.71 -5.75
C PRO A 81 -13.43 1.24 -4.56
N VAL A 82 -14.35 2.09 -4.10
CA VAL A 82 -15.38 1.67 -3.15
C VAL A 82 -16.06 0.48 -3.82
N ARG A 83 -15.76 -0.74 -3.35
CA ARG A 83 -16.62 -1.88 -3.66
C ARG A 83 -17.94 -1.51 -3.01
N GLU A 84 -18.83 -0.91 -3.78
CA GLU A 84 -20.25 -0.91 -3.46
C GLU A 84 -20.58 -2.37 -3.20
N ALA A 85 -20.90 -2.65 -1.93
CA ALA A 85 -21.32 -3.96 -1.52
C ALA A 85 -22.59 -4.24 -2.32
N GLU A 86 -22.50 -5.14 -3.30
CA GLU A 86 -23.68 -5.71 -3.96
C GLU A 86 -24.59 -6.26 -2.85
N GLU A 87 -25.86 -5.81 -2.88
CA GLU A 87 -26.97 -6.15 -1.98
C GLU A 87 -27.23 -7.67 -1.86
#